data_AF-A0A552WY19-F1
#
_entry.id   AF-A0A552WY19-F1
#
_cell.length_a   1.000
_cell.length_b   1.000
_cell.length_c   1.000
_cell.angle_alpha   90.00
_cell.angle_beta   90.00
_cell.angle_gamma   90.00
#
_symmetry.space_group_name_H-M   'P 1'
#
loop_
_entity.id
_entity.type
_entity.pdbx_description
1 polymer ?
#
loop_
_entity_poly.entity_id
_entity_poly.type
_entity_poly.pdbx_seq_one_letter_code
_entity_poly.pdbx_strand_id
1 'polypeptide(L)'
;MRRRAITVLPVALLLAACTTVGQDDGATSTPPSPEPAVSALTVPAETAVLAVDDAAGLAHESSRAFFTSAPVVVLASEVEVLQGASAASALGVPVLVDGDDAVVRGELERLDPEAVLMVGDADLPDGVPDVAVVEAPRDAEALGELLEVTWGAAEPVAAGAEVAAVASLDPAAPVLLEPAEPAPGTEAARDDEEPPSADATAEAAELPLSAPPEPAAGAVVVMTTGEPQQAAAVANAGVAGARVQVVPTGDPRATAESVQETAANAPEVVLALGTAFGDAGTLGWRVATAATGTELPGGGQLALPGKTYIALYGHPGSSALGVLGEQDAAATTERARAHAEPFRALTDTQVVPALEIIATVASAGPGDDGNYSAEATVEQLRPLVDLAHEQGQYVVLDLQPGRTDFLTQAKRYEELLKLPNVGLALDPEWRLKPDQVHLRQIGQVDVAEVDQVVTWLADLVRANSLPQKVLILHQFQVRMIPGVDEVDQSRSELAIVVHADGQGSQPAKQTTWSTLHANAPSIRWWGWKNFYDEDSPMLTPEQTMQVQPAPAFVSYQ
;
A
#
# COMPACT_ATOMS: atom_id res chain seq x y z
N MET A 1 38.36 -15.08 -34.82
CA MET A 1 39.70 -14.57 -35.16
C MET A 1 39.66 -13.05 -35.29
N ARG A 2 40.21 -12.34 -34.31
CA ARG A 2 41.00 -11.10 -34.39
C ARG A 2 41.01 -10.46 -33.00
N ARG A 3 42.10 -10.75 -32.28
CA ARG A 3 42.47 -10.19 -30.98
C ARG A 3 42.84 -8.72 -31.17
N ARG A 4 42.34 -7.83 -30.30
CA ARG A 4 42.96 -6.52 -30.05
C ARG A 4 43.58 -6.57 -28.67
N ALA A 5 44.91 -6.48 -28.66
CA ALA A 5 45.73 -6.30 -27.48
C ALA A 5 45.69 -4.82 -27.08
N ILE A 6 45.51 -4.55 -25.79
CA ILE A 6 45.80 -3.24 -25.20
C ILE A 6 46.89 -3.47 -24.16
N THR A 7 47.98 -2.75 -24.38
CA THR A 7 49.26 -2.79 -23.70
C THR A 7 49.15 -2.11 -22.34
N VAL A 8 49.52 -2.82 -21.27
CA VAL A 8 49.69 -2.28 -19.92
C VAL A 8 51.04 -1.57 -19.85
N LEU A 9 51.05 -0.30 -19.48
CA LEU A 9 52.23 0.52 -19.25
C LEU A 9 52.52 0.56 -17.73
N PRO A 10 53.72 0.23 -17.26
CA PRO A 10 54.05 0.31 -15.84
C PRO A 10 54.50 1.74 -15.48
N VAL A 11 53.79 2.38 -14.56
CA VAL A 11 54.22 3.64 -13.95
C VAL A 11 55.14 3.30 -12.78
N ALA A 12 56.43 3.61 -12.94
CA ALA A 12 57.43 3.54 -11.89
C ALA A 12 57.37 4.83 -11.05
N LEU A 13 57.01 4.72 -9.76
CA LEU A 13 57.18 5.80 -8.80
C LEU A 13 58.60 5.75 -8.21
N LEU A 14 59.36 6.80 -8.48
CA LEU A 14 60.70 7.07 -7.92
C LEU A 14 60.56 7.63 -6.50
N LEU A 15 61.16 6.92 -5.54
CA LEU A 15 61.46 7.39 -4.19
C LEU A 15 62.52 8.51 -4.26
N ALA A 16 62.14 9.73 -3.90
CA ALA A 16 63.08 10.83 -3.65
C ALA A 16 63.22 11.02 -2.13
N ALA A 17 64.36 10.59 -1.60
CA ALA A 17 64.79 10.91 -0.24
C ALA A 17 65.44 12.30 -0.24
N CYS A 18 64.81 13.26 0.44
CA CYS A 18 65.43 14.53 0.79
C CYS A 18 65.56 14.61 2.31
N THR A 19 66.77 14.39 2.81
CA THR A 19 67.17 14.69 4.19
C THR A 19 67.36 16.20 4.32
N THR A 20 66.51 16.86 5.10
CA THR A 20 66.76 18.21 5.63
C THR A 20 66.77 18.16 7.14
N VAL A 21 67.97 18.25 7.71
CA VAL A 21 68.21 18.54 9.12
C VAL A 21 67.92 20.03 9.32
N GLY A 22 66.94 20.35 10.16
CA GLY A 22 66.53 21.72 10.45
C GLY A 22 65.78 21.83 11.78
N GLN A 23 66.53 22.22 12.80
CA GLN A 23 66.14 23.03 13.95
C GLN A 23 64.91 22.64 14.80
N ASP A 24 65.25 22.23 16.03
CA ASP A 24 64.40 22.04 17.19
C ASP A 24 63.88 23.41 17.68
N ASP A 25 62.74 23.85 17.16
CA ASP A 25 61.93 24.93 17.74
C ASP A 25 60.75 24.27 18.46
N GLY A 26 60.78 24.32 19.79
CA GLY A 26 59.71 23.85 20.67
C GLY A 26 58.43 24.65 20.48
N ALA A 27 57.66 24.27 19.45
CA ALA A 27 56.24 24.59 19.36
C ALA A 27 55.48 23.42 19.98
N THR A 28 54.77 23.69 21.07
CA THR A 28 53.68 22.85 21.56
C THR A 28 52.66 22.69 20.43
N SER A 29 52.78 21.62 19.65
CA SER A 29 51.73 21.18 18.74
C SER A 29 50.56 20.74 19.61
N THR A 30 49.52 21.58 19.68
CA THR A 30 48.20 21.12 20.12
C THR A 30 47.89 19.85 19.33
N PRO A 31 47.58 18.70 19.98
CA PRO A 31 47.16 17.52 19.25
C PRO A 31 45.97 17.89 18.35
N PRO A 32 45.85 17.31 17.14
CA PRO A 32 44.67 17.53 16.32
C PRO A 32 43.44 17.19 17.16
N SER A 33 42.42 18.05 17.13
CA SER A 33 41.13 17.74 17.74
C SER A 33 40.65 16.38 17.21
N PRO A 34 40.14 15.49 18.07
CA PRO A 34 39.65 14.19 17.61
C PRO A 34 38.60 14.40 16.52
N GLU A 35 38.71 13.65 15.42
CA GLU A 35 37.66 13.64 14.39
C GLU A 35 36.42 12.95 14.97
N PRO A 36 35.21 13.49 14.75
CA PRO A 36 33.99 12.88 15.25
C PRO A 36 33.81 11.48 14.63
N ALA A 37 33.38 10.52 15.44
CA ALA A 37 33.03 9.19 14.99
C ALA A 37 31.70 9.23 14.22
N VAL A 38 31.53 8.34 13.24
CA VAL A 38 30.38 8.35 12.33
C VAL A 38 29.86 6.93 12.16
N SER A 39 28.54 6.76 12.17
CA SER A 39 27.89 5.47 11.91
C SER A 39 28.18 4.97 10.50
N ALA A 40 28.49 3.67 10.37
CA ALA A 40 28.70 3.04 9.07
C ALA A 40 27.36 2.56 8.51
N LEU A 41 26.88 3.20 7.45
CA LEU A 41 25.60 2.86 6.84
C LEU A 41 25.68 1.65 5.90
N THR A 42 24.57 0.94 5.77
CA THR A 42 24.27 0.00 4.68
C THR A 42 22.92 0.39 4.07
N VAL A 43 22.66 -0.03 2.84
CA VAL A 43 21.42 0.34 2.12
C VAL A 43 20.76 -0.93 1.60
N PRO A 44 19.44 -1.10 1.79
CA PRO A 44 18.69 -2.20 1.18
C PRO A 44 18.89 -2.24 -0.34
N ALA A 45 19.21 -3.41 -0.88
CA ALA A 45 19.45 -3.59 -2.31
C ALA A 45 18.19 -4.04 -3.09
N GLU A 46 17.19 -4.56 -2.38
CA GLU A 46 15.96 -5.10 -2.95
C GLU A 46 14.75 -4.70 -2.10
N THR A 47 13.57 -4.68 -2.74
CA THR A 47 12.31 -4.41 -2.05
C THR A 47 12.03 -5.50 -1.00
N ALA A 48 11.72 -5.08 0.22
CA ALA A 48 11.51 -5.98 1.36
C ALA A 48 10.43 -5.47 2.31
N VAL A 49 9.92 -6.38 3.15
CA VAL A 49 8.98 -6.07 4.24
C VAL A 49 9.64 -6.52 5.54
N LEU A 50 9.71 -5.62 6.52
CA LEU A 50 10.07 -5.96 7.90
C LEU A 50 8.83 -6.58 8.55
N ALA A 51 8.72 -7.90 8.51
CA ALA A 51 7.51 -8.65 8.87
C ALA A 51 7.35 -8.86 10.39
N VAL A 52 7.48 -7.78 11.15
CA VAL A 52 7.30 -7.68 12.61
C VAL A 52 6.52 -6.40 12.90
N ASP A 53 5.68 -6.39 13.95
CA ASP A 53 4.77 -5.27 14.24
C ASP A 53 5.02 -4.62 15.61
N ASP A 54 5.86 -5.21 16.45
CA ASP A 54 6.27 -4.62 17.72
C ASP A 54 7.43 -3.62 17.55
N ALA A 55 7.50 -2.62 18.44
CA ALA A 55 8.45 -1.53 18.35
C ALA A 55 9.92 -1.99 18.40
N ALA A 56 10.24 -2.91 19.32
CA ALA A 56 11.59 -3.46 19.49
C ALA A 56 12.04 -4.25 18.25
N GLY A 57 11.19 -5.14 17.73
CA GLY A 57 11.46 -5.90 16.51
C GLY A 57 11.66 -5.00 15.30
N LEU A 58 10.81 -3.98 15.11
CA LEU A 58 10.95 -3.01 14.02
C LEU A 58 12.23 -2.17 14.15
N ALA A 59 12.57 -1.71 15.35
CA ALA A 59 13.82 -0.97 15.61
C ALA A 59 15.05 -1.84 15.32
N HIS A 60 15.03 -3.10 15.74
CA HIS A 60 16.08 -4.08 15.45
C HIS A 60 16.26 -4.31 13.94
N GLU A 61 15.19 -4.68 13.24
CA GLU A 61 15.26 -5.00 11.80
C GLU A 61 15.63 -3.77 10.95
N SER A 62 15.13 -2.58 11.31
CA SER A 62 15.53 -1.34 10.63
C SER A 62 16.98 -0.95 10.90
N SER A 63 17.50 -1.15 12.12
CA SER A 63 18.92 -0.98 12.43
C SER A 63 19.79 -1.88 11.54
N ARG A 64 19.41 -3.15 11.40
CA ARG A 64 20.09 -4.09 10.49
C ARG A 64 20.01 -3.69 9.02
N ALA A 65 18.89 -3.10 8.62
CA ALA A 65 18.66 -2.65 7.24
C ALA A 65 19.55 -1.45 6.86
N PHE A 66 19.89 -0.59 7.83
CA PHE A 66 20.52 0.70 7.57
C PHE A 66 21.92 0.90 8.17
N PHE A 67 22.33 0.10 9.14
CA PHE A 67 23.60 0.28 9.86
C PHE A 67 24.43 -1.00 9.90
N THR A 68 25.72 -0.88 9.61
CA THR A 68 26.71 -1.95 9.79
C THR A 68 27.38 -1.86 11.15
N SER A 69 27.71 -0.65 11.60
CA SER A 69 28.26 -0.34 12.93
C SER A 69 27.90 1.10 13.32
N ALA A 70 27.96 1.42 14.61
CA ALA A 70 27.71 2.78 15.10
C ALA A 70 28.53 3.07 16.36
N PRO A 71 29.12 4.28 16.52
CA PRO A 71 29.91 4.62 17.71
C PRO A 71 29.05 4.75 18.97
N VAL A 72 27.81 5.19 18.80
CA VAL A 72 26.79 5.26 19.85
C VAL A 72 25.56 4.52 19.37
N VAL A 73 24.84 3.89 20.29
CA VAL A 73 23.47 3.41 20.05
C VAL A 73 22.55 4.07 21.05
N VAL A 74 21.42 4.61 20.59
CA VAL A 74 20.37 5.08 21.49
C VAL A 74 19.49 3.89 21.84
N LEU A 75 19.32 3.59 23.13
CA LEU A 75 18.37 2.60 23.62
C LEU A 75 17.27 3.34 24.38
N ALA A 76 16.06 3.34 23.81
CA ALA A 76 14.91 4.02 24.39
C ALA A 76 13.88 3.02 24.89
N SER A 77 13.10 3.40 25.90
CA SER A 77 11.88 2.66 26.22
C SER A 77 10.82 2.95 25.14
N GLU A 78 9.80 2.10 25.02
CA GLU A 78 8.68 2.35 24.10
C GLU A 78 7.98 3.69 24.39
N VAL A 79 7.97 4.15 25.65
CA VAL A 79 7.33 5.42 26.06
C VAL A 79 8.16 6.64 25.67
N GLU A 80 9.49 6.53 25.70
CA GLU A 80 10.43 7.62 25.40
C GLU A 80 11.01 7.55 23.97
N VAL A 81 10.34 6.83 23.07
CA VAL A 81 10.81 6.63 21.68
C VAL A 81 10.93 7.95 20.90
N LEU A 82 10.13 8.96 21.20
CA LEU A 82 10.21 10.28 20.54
C LEU A 82 11.52 11.00 20.90
N GLN A 83 11.87 11.03 22.18
CA GLN A 83 13.13 11.60 22.64
C GLN A 83 14.32 10.77 22.11
N GLY A 84 14.18 9.44 22.11
CA GLY A 84 15.18 8.53 21.55
C GLY A 84 15.43 8.79 20.06
N ALA A 85 14.37 8.92 19.27
CA ALA A 85 14.44 9.25 17.85
C ALA A 85 15.07 10.63 17.60
N SER A 86 14.73 11.64 18.41
CA SER A 86 15.35 12.97 18.35
C SER A 86 16.86 12.92 18.63
N ALA A 87 17.28 12.22 19.69
CA ALA A 87 18.69 12.07 20.03
C ALA A 87 19.45 11.29 18.94
N ALA A 88 18.87 10.20 18.44
CA ALA A 88 19.43 9.39 17.37
C ALA A 88 19.58 10.18 16.06
N SER A 89 18.58 10.98 15.70
CA SER A 89 18.65 11.88 14.55
C SER A 89 19.75 12.93 14.71
N ALA A 90 19.88 13.53 15.90
CA ALA A 90 20.86 14.58 16.16
C ALA A 90 22.31 14.06 16.10
N LEU A 91 22.55 12.86 16.64
CA LEU A 91 23.86 12.21 16.62
C LEU A 91 24.15 11.49 15.30
N GLY A 92 23.11 11.16 14.52
CA GLY A 92 23.18 10.32 13.32
C GLY A 92 23.57 8.87 13.63
N VAL A 93 22.91 8.30 14.62
CA VAL A 93 23.17 6.94 15.14
C VAL A 93 21.87 6.13 15.15
N PRO A 94 21.91 4.79 15.23
CA PRO A 94 20.69 4.00 15.32
C PRO A 94 20.02 4.17 16.68
N VAL A 95 18.69 4.08 16.67
CA VAL A 95 17.84 3.91 17.85
C VAL A 95 17.30 2.48 17.89
N LEU A 96 17.41 1.86 19.06
CA LEU A 96 16.76 0.61 19.45
C LEU A 96 15.69 0.91 20.50
N VAL A 97 14.71 0.02 20.57
CA VAL A 97 13.70 0.01 21.64
C VAL A 97 13.96 -1.21 22.52
N ASP A 98 13.86 -1.02 23.83
CA ASP A 98 13.98 -2.13 24.79
C ASP A 98 12.91 -3.22 24.53
N GLY A 99 13.22 -4.46 24.92
CA GLY A 99 12.40 -5.60 24.51
C GLY A 99 13.07 -6.93 24.82
N ASP A 100 13.09 -7.86 23.86
CA ASP A 100 13.76 -9.14 24.06
C ASP A 100 15.28 -8.94 24.24
N ASP A 101 15.78 -9.24 25.44
CA ASP A 101 17.20 -9.11 25.81
C ASP A 101 18.15 -9.75 24.80
N ALA A 102 17.80 -10.90 24.22
CA ALA A 102 18.67 -11.60 23.29
C ALA A 102 18.76 -10.86 21.95
N VAL A 103 17.65 -10.27 21.50
CA VAL A 103 17.59 -9.44 20.29
C VAL A 103 18.40 -8.16 20.48
N VAL A 104 18.15 -7.41 21.56
CA VAL A 104 18.86 -6.15 21.84
C VAL A 104 20.35 -6.39 22.03
N ARG A 105 20.75 -7.38 22.85
CA ARG A 105 22.16 -7.74 23.06
C ARG A 105 22.84 -8.15 21.76
N GLY A 106 22.21 -9.02 20.98
CA GLY A 106 22.78 -9.48 19.71
C GLY A 106 22.97 -8.35 18.70
N GLU A 107 22.11 -7.33 18.75
CA GLU A 107 22.24 -6.15 17.91
C GLU A 107 23.32 -5.18 18.38
N LEU A 108 23.45 -4.96 19.69
CA LEU A 108 24.56 -4.19 20.27
C LEU A 108 25.91 -4.84 19.96
N GLU A 109 26.02 -6.17 20.10
CA GLU A 109 27.23 -6.93 19.71
C GLU A 109 27.58 -6.77 18.23
N ARG A 110 26.57 -6.65 17.36
CA ARG A 110 26.77 -6.47 15.92
C ARG A 110 27.19 -5.04 15.57
N LEU A 111 26.56 -4.05 16.20
CA LEU A 111 26.82 -2.64 15.96
C LEU A 111 28.17 -2.19 16.53
N ASP A 112 28.67 -2.91 17.55
CA ASP A 112 29.95 -2.69 18.23
C ASP A 112 30.14 -1.24 18.71
N PRO A 113 29.20 -0.69 19.51
CA PRO A 113 29.28 0.70 19.95
C PRO A 113 30.28 0.91 21.08
N GLU A 114 30.86 2.10 21.11
CA GLU A 114 31.69 2.57 22.22
C GLU A 114 30.80 3.00 23.41
N ALA A 115 29.60 3.52 23.14
CA ALA A 115 28.63 3.91 24.16
C ALA A 115 27.18 3.58 23.81
N VAL A 116 26.35 3.37 24.83
CA VAL A 116 24.89 3.32 24.73
C VAL A 116 24.32 4.51 25.49
N LEU A 117 23.50 5.30 24.81
CA LEU A 117 22.71 6.37 25.42
C LEU A 117 21.35 5.80 25.82
N MET A 118 21.12 5.67 27.12
CA MET A 118 19.86 5.20 27.71
C MET A 118 18.87 6.36 27.76
N VAL A 119 17.73 6.24 27.08
CA VAL A 119 16.70 7.28 27.03
C VAL A 119 15.43 6.80 27.74
N GLY A 120 15.07 7.49 28.81
CA GLY A 120 13.92 7.13 29.63
C GLY A 120 14.25 5.99 30.59
N ASP A 121 13.26 5.15 30.88
CA ASP A 121 13.41 4.02 31.81
C ASP A 121 13.75 2.71 31.06
N ALA A 122 14.51 2.81 29.96
CA ALA A 122 14.85 1.68 29.09
C ALA A 122 15.67 0.62 29.82
N ASP A 123 15.40 -0.67 29.56
CA ASP A 123 16.15 -1.77 30.17
C ASP A 123 17.32 -2.23 29.29
N LEU A 124 18.55 -2.12 29.80
CA LEU A 124 19.75 -2.62 29.12
C LEU A 124 19.96 -4.09 29.48
N PRO A 125 20.01 -5.02 28.51
CA PRO A 125 20.16 -6.43 28.80
C PRO A 125 21.46 -6.76 29.53
N ASP A 126 21.39 -7.72 30.45
CA ASP A 126 22.58 -8.21 31.16
C ASP A 126 23.63 -8.77 30.19
N GLY A 127 24.91 -8.54 30.51
CA GLY A 127 26.02 -9.19 29.81
C GLY A 127 26.35 -8.62 28.43
N VAL A 128 26.13 -7.32 28.22
CA VAL A 128 26.78 -6.54 27.13
C VAL A 128 28.18 -6.15 27.62
N PRO A 129 29.28 -6.82 27.20
CA PRO A 129 30.61 -6.48 27.66
C PRO A 129 31.17 -5.26 26.92
N ASP A 130 31.97 -4.44 27.62
CA ASP A 130 32.82 -3.39 27.06
C ASP A 130 32.11 -2.23 26.33
N VAL A 131 30.96 -1.74 26.86
CA VAL A 131 30.29 -0.52 26.37
C VAL A 131 30.08 0.50 27.50
N ALA A 132 30.30 1.78 27.21
CA ALA A 132 30.01 2.86 28.14
C ALA A 132 28.49 3.13 28.19
N VAL A 133 27.88 3.05 29.37
CA VAL A 133 26.44 3.32 29.52
C VAL A 133 26.26 4.75 30.04
N VAL A 134 25.52 5.57 29.29
CA VAL A 134 25.27 6.98 29.60
C VAL A 134 23.77 7.20 29.71
N GLU A 135 23.32 7.71 30.86
CA GLU A 135 21.91 8.06 31.09
C GLU A 135 21.58 9.42 30.47
N ALA A 136 20.56 9.47 29.63
CA ALA A 136 20.08 10.72 29.04
C ALA A 136 19.35 11.56 30.11
N PRO A 137 19.74 12.84 30.31
CA PRO A 137 18.98 13.74 31.16
C PRO A 137 17.54 13.90 30.66
N ARG A 138 16.57 13.92 31.59
CA ARG A 138 15.15 14.20 31.26
C ARG A 138 14.90 15.66 30.91
N ASP A 139 15.80 16.56 31.30
CA ASP A 139 15.73 17.98 30.97
C ASP A 139 16.34 18.24 29.59
N ALA A 140 15.63 18.98 28.75
CA ALA A 140 16.02 19.23 27.37
C ALA A 140 17.33 20.03 27.24
N GLU A 141 17.59 20.99 28.13
CA GLU A 141 18.82 21.79 28.12
C GLU A 141 20.01 20.90 28.51
N ALA A 142 19.87 20.13 29.58
CA ALA A 142 20.91 19.18 30.01
C ALA A 142 21.19 18.09 28.96
N LEU A 143 20.15 17.58 28.28
CA LEU A 143 20.33 16.64 27.17
C LEU A 143 21.05 17.30 25.99
N GLY A 144 20.70 18.55 25.67
CA GLY A 144 21.39 19.32 24.64
C GLY A 144 22.87 19.53 24.95
N GLU A 145 23.20 19.83 26.20
CA GLU A 145 24.59 19.92 26.68
C GLU A 145 25.34 18.59 26.55
N LEU A 146 24.72 17.47 26.94
CA LEU A 146 25.32 16.13 26.84
C LEU A 146 25.61 15.73 25.38
N LEU A 147 24.69 16.05 24.45
CA LEU A 147 24.83 15.71 23.03
C LEU A 147 25.60 16.77 22.22
N GLU A 148 26.01 17.87 22.84
CA GLU A 148 26.58 19.05 22.19
C GLU A 148 25.67 19.64 21.09
N VAL A 149 24.36 19.62 21.29
CA VAL A 149 23.36 20.14 20.33
C VAL A 149 22.49 21.25 20.94
N THR A 150 22.06 22.17 20.09
CA THR A 150 21.08 23.20 20.46
C THR A 150 19.73 22.83 19.87
N TRP A 151 18.78 22.45 20.72
CA TRP A 151 17.44 22.11 20.28
C TRP A 151 16.67 23.32 19.74
N GLY A 152 16.05 23.16 18.58
CA GLY A 152 15.04 24.06 18.06
C GLY A 152 13.72 23.95 18.83
N ALA A 153 12.82 24.91 18.60
CA ALA A 153 11.48 24.84 19.14
C ALA A 153 10.70 23.69 18.47
N ALA A 154 10.09 22.82 19.26
CA ALA A 154 9.16 21.79 18.81
C ALA A 154 7.77 22.05 19.39
N GLU A 155 6.73 21.79 18.60
CA GLU A 155 5.37 21.69 19.12
C GLU A 155 5.15 20.28 19.70
N PRO A 156 4.38 20.13 20.79
CA PRO A 156 4.07 18.82 21.32
C PRO A 156 3.35 17.93 20.30
N VAL A 157 3.78 16.68 20.19
CA VAL A 157 3.32 15.70 19.20
C VAL A 157 2.00 15.08 19.65
N ALA A 158 0.94 15.28 18.87
CA ALA A 158 -0.36 14.66 19.15
C ALA A 158 -0.30 13.13 18.98
N ALA A 159 -1.14 12.42 19.74
CA ALA A 159 -1.28 10.97 19.59
C ALA A 159 -1.68 10.61 18.13
N GLY A 160 -0.96 9.66 17.54
CA GLY A 160 -1.10 9.26 16.13
C GLY A 160 -0.31 10.12 15.13
N ALA A 161 0.43 11.13 15.59
CA ALA A 161 1.31 11.96 14.76
C ALA A 161 2.80 11.66 14.95
N GLU A 162 3.14 10.65 15.75
CA GLU A 162 4.51 10.30 16.17
C GLU A 162 5.40 10.00 14.96
N VAL A 163 4.96 9.10 14.08
CA VAL A 163 5.71 8.74 12.87
C VAL A 163 5.93 9.93 11.94
N ALA A 164 4.92 10.79 11.77
CA ALA A 164 5.02 11.97 10.92
C ALA A 164 6.01 13.00 11.51
N ALA A 165 5.99 13.19 12.82
CA ALA A 165 6.93 14.06 13.52
C ALA A 165 8.37 13.53 13.39
N VAL A 166 8.59 12.24 13.61
CA VAL A 166 9.92 11.61 13.49
C VAL A 166 10.43 11.67 12.05
N ALA A 167 9.57 11.41 11.05
CA ALA A 167 9.93 11.51 9.64
C ALA A 167 10.34 12.94 9.21
N SER A 168 9.97 13.96 9.99
CA SER A 168 10.30 15.36 9.71
C SER A 168 11.60 15.85 10.37
N LEU A 169 12.26 15.01 11.19
CA LEU A 169 13.49 15.38 11.86
C LEU A 169 14.60 15.70 10.85
N ASP A 170 15.29 16.82 11.08
CA ASP A 170 16.45 17.24 10.29
C ASP A 170 17.68 17.25 11.21
N PRO A 171 18.71 16.42 10.96
CA PRO A 171 19.94 16.43 11.74
C PRO A 171 20.65 17.79 11.73
N ALA A 172 20.44 18.62 10.69
CA ALA A 172 21.01 19.97 10.62
C ALA A 172 20.23 21.01 11.43
N ALA A 173 19.00 20.69 11.86
CA ALA A 173 18.13 21.54 12.66
C ALA A 173 17.46 20.70 13.76
N PRO A 174 18.24 20.21 14.74
CA PRO A 174 17.77 19.22 15.70
C PRO A 174 16.62 19.78 16.54
N VAL A 175 15.58 18.98 16.75
CA VAL A 175 14.45 19.29 17.63
C VAL A 175 14.20 18.12 18.56
N LEU A 176 13.86 18.41 19.82
CA LEU A 176 13.49 17.40 20.80
C LEU A 176 11.97 17.21 20.75
N LEU A 177 11.53 16.04 20.29
CA LEU A 177 10.12 15.70 20.20
C LEU A 177 9.60 15.24 21.57
N GLU A 178 8.44 15.77 21.95
CA GLU A 178 7.74 15.41 23.17
C GLU A 178 6.26 15.15 22.86
N PRO A 179 5.60 14.19 23.54
CA PRO A 179 4.18 13.96 23.35
C PRO A 179 3.33 15.09 23.94
N ALA A 180 2.18 15.38 23.33
CA ALA A 180 1.25 16.42 23.77
C ALA A 180 0.53 16.09 25.08
N GLU A 181 0.30 14.80 25.34
CA GLU A 181 -0.18 14.31 26.62
C GLU A 181 0.85 13.33 27.20
N PRO A 182 1.26 13.49 28.46
CA PRO A 182 2.15 12.54 29.10
C PRO A 182 1.47 11.16 29.19
N ALA A 183 2.22 10.09 28.89
CA ALA A 183 1.70 8.73 28.94
C ALA A 183 1.12 8.42 30.34
N PRO A 184 -0.04 7.74 30.45
CA PRO A 184 -0.66 7.45 31.74
C PRO A 184 0.30 6.67 32.64
N GLY A 185 0.73 7.28 33.75
CA GLY A 185 1.70 6.71 34.70
C GLY A 185 2.97 7.55 34.90
N THR A 186 3.28 8.48 34.00
CA THR A 186 4.46 9.36 34.09
C THR A 186 4.31 10.50 35.10
N GLU A 187 3.10 10.76 35.62
CA GLU A 187 2.87 11.77 36.69
C GLU A 187 3.35 11.31 38.07
N ALA A 188 3.67 10.02 38.27
CA ALA A 188 3.94 9.46 39.61
C ALA A 188 5.38 9.65 40.13
N ALA A 189 6.27 10.34 39.40
CA ALA A 189 7.67 10.55 39.80
C ALA A 189 8.06 12.04 39.87
N ARG A 190 7.16 12.90 40.34
CA ARG A 190 7.47 14.31 40.68
C ARG A 190 7.74 14.52 42.19
N ASP A 191 7.89 13.46 42.96
CA ASP A 191 8.16 13.55 44.40
C ASP A 191 9.66 13.41 44.69
N ASP A 192 10.27 14.54 45.10
CA ASP A 192 11.34 14.71 46.08
C ASP A 192 12.18 13.46 46.46
N GLU A 193 13.01 12.92 45.57
CA GLU A 193 14.21 12.19 45.99
C GLU A 193 15.42 13.13 45.99
N GLU A 194 15.80 13.53 47.19
CA GLU A 194 17.05 14.20 47.51
C GLU A 194 18.22 13.36 46.97
N PRO A 195 19.17 13.93 46.21
CA PRO A 195 20.20 13.15 45.54
C PRO A 195 21.04 12.38 46.57
N PRO A 196 21.30 11.08 46.37
CA PRO A 196 22.23 10.37 47.21
C PRO A 196 23.60 11.04 47.08
N SER A 197 24.18 11.41 48.22
CA SER A 197 25.52 11.94 48.34
C SER A 197 26.52 11.04 47.61
N ALA A 198 27.07 11.53 46.49
CA ALA A 198 28.07 10.84 45.70
C ALA A 198 29.39 10.80 46.47
N ASP A 199 29.67 9.65 47.08
CA ASP A 199 31.01 9.25 47.51
C ASP A 199 31.34 7.95 46.77
N ALA A 200 31.59 8.07 45.47
CA ALA A 200 32.21 7.03 44.63
C ALA A 200 32.81 7.69 43.38
N THR A 201 34.14 7.68 43.29
CA THR A 201 34.89 8.04 42.08
C THR A 201 34.69 6.94 41.02
N ALA A 202 33.61 7.02 40.26
CA ALA A 202 33.52 6.45 38.92
C ALA A 202 33.84 7.60 37.95
N GLU A 203 34.77 7.42 37.02
CA GLU A 203 34.86 8.31 35.87
C GLU A 203 33.48 8.31 35.20
N ALA A 204 32.85 9.48 35.08
CA ALA A 204 31.56 9.57 34.40
C ALA A 204 31.78 9.08 32.97
N ALA A 205 30.99 8.08 32.55
CA ALA A 205 31.01 7.63 31.17
C ALA A 205 30.65 8.83 30.26
N GLU A 206 31.54 9.19 29.34
CA GLU A 206 31.32 10.26 28.37
C GLU A 206 30.94 9.64 27.02
N LEU A 207 30.04 10.29 26.28
CA LEU A 207 29.74 9.88 24.92
C LEU A 207 30.92 10.22 24.00
N PRO A 208 31.29 9.35 23.05
CA PRO A 208 32.26 9.71 22.03
C PRO A 208 31.69 10.82 21.16
N LEU A 209 32.54 11.80 20.82
CA LEU A 209 32.19 12.85 19.88
C LEU A 209 31.72 12.21 18.57
N SER A 210 30.46 12.43 18.21
CA SER A 210 29.81 11.79 17.06
C SER A 210 29.28 12.84 16.09
N ALA A 211 29.24 12.49 14.81
CA ALA A 211 28.65 13.34 13.77
C ALA A 211 27.74 12.52 12.84
N PRO A 212 26.68 13.15 12.28
CA PRO A 212 25.81 12.46 11.35
C PRO A 212 26.53 11.94 10.10
N PRO A 213 26.23 10.72 9.63
CA PRO A 213 26.80 10.18 8.40
C PRO A 213 26.31 10.93 7.17
N GLU A 214 27.08 10.84 6.07
CA GLU A 214 26.58 11.26 4.76
C GLU A 214 25.38 10.38 4.36
N PRO A 215 24.23 10.97 4.00
CA PRO A 215 23.05 10.22 3.57
C PRO A 215 23.35 9.26 2.41
N ALA A 216 23.08 7.96 2.61
CA ALA A 216 23.36 6.92 1.62
C ALA A 216 22.09 6.30 1.02
N ALA A 217 20.95 6.38 1.72
CA ALA A 217 19.70 5.71 1.35
C ALA A 217 18.70 6.60 0.58
N GLY A 218 19.14 7.70 -0.03
CA GLY A 218 18.26 8.68 -0.72
C GLY A 218 17.44 8.15 -1.91
N ALA A 219 17.72 6.93 -2.37
CA ALA A 219 16.96 6.21 -3.40
C ALA A 219 15.96 5.18 -2.83
N VAL A 220 16.01 4.93 -1.52
CA VAL A 220 15.10 4.02 -0.81
C VAL A 220 13.88 4.81 -0.33
N VAL A 221 12.70 4.23 -0.55
CA VAL A 221 11.46 4.69 0.06
C VAL A 221 11.08 3.72 1.17
N VAL A 222 10.96 4.23 2.39
CA VAL A 222 10.43 3.49 3.54
C VAL A 222 8.93 3.74 3.63
N MET A 223 8.14 2.68 3.45
CA MET A 223 6.69 2.75 3.58
C MET A 223 6.27 2.35 5.00
N THR A 224 5.45 3.17 5.63
CA THR A 224 4.99 3.01 7.01
C THR A 224 3.48 3.14 7.10
N THR A 225 2.81 2.45 8.02
CA THR A 225 1.36 2.67 8.24
C THR A 225 1.09 3.91 9.09
N GLY A 226 2.13 4.48 9.71
CA GLY A 226 2.01 5.61 10.62
C GLY A 226 1.70 5.22 12.06
N GLU A 227 1.78 3.93 12.39
CA GLU A 227 1.54 3.44 13.75
C GLU A 227 2.71 3.83 14.67
N PRO A 228 2.45 4.22 15.94
CA PRO A 228 3.50 4.71 16.84
C PRO A 228 4.69 3.74 17.01
N GLN A 229 4.44 2.43 16.97
CA GLN A 229 5.47 1.39 17.08
C GLN A 229 6.53 1.48 15.97
N GLN A 230 6.23 2.14 14.84
CA GLN A 230 7.15 2.31 13.72
C GLN A 230 8.11 3.50 13.90
N ALA A 231 7.96 4.32 14.95
CA ALA A 231 8.72 5.55 15.15
C ALA A 231 10.24 5.33 15.15
N ALA A 232 10.76 4.39 15.94
CA ALA A 232 12.20 4.09 15.98
C ALA A 232 12.73 3.62 14.62
N ALA A 233 11.98 2.79 13.90
CA ALA A 233 12.37 2.33 12.57
C ALA A 233 12.39 3.46 11.53
N VAL A 234 11.46 4.41 11.64
CA VAL A 234 11.42 5.62 10.81
C VAL A 234 12.59 6.54 11.14
N ALA A 235 12.99 6.67 12.40
CA ALA A 235 14.18 7.43 12.79
C ALA A 235 15.47 6.83 12.18
N ASN A 236 15.63 5.50 12.27
CA ASN A 236 16.75 4.78 11.66
C ASN A 236 16.82 5.00 10.14
N ALA A 237 15.66 4.96 9.46
CA ALA A 237 15.55 5.28 8.04
C ALA A 237 15.94 6.73 7.72
N GLY A 238 15.49 7.68 8.55
CA GLY A 238 15.80 9.11 8.41
C GLY A 238 17.28 9.40 8.55
N VAL A 239 17.96 8.81 9.55
CA VAL A 239 19.41 8.92 9.74
C VAL A 239 20.19 8.40 8.52
N ALA A 240 19.72 7.32 7.89
CA ALA A 240 20.32 6.80 6.66
C ALA A 240 20.02 7.64 5.42
N GLY A 241 19.09 8.60 5.52
CA GLY A 241 18.65 9.47 4.44
C GLY A 241 17.57 8.90 3.53
N ALA A 242 16.85 7.86 3.96
CA ALA A 242 15.74 7.30 3.20
C ALA A 242 14.52 8.23 3.22
N ARG A 243 13.73 8.21 2.15
CA ARG A 243 12.45 8.95 2.11
C ARG A 243 11.39 8.14 2.82
N VAL A 244 10.59 8.77 3.66
CA VAL A 244 9.50 8.11 4.37
C VAL A 244 8.18 8.46 3.68
N GLN A 245 7.37 7.44 3.42
CA GLN A 245 6.03 7.58 2.83
C GLN A 245 5.00 6.89 3.74
N VAL A 246 3.96 7.62 4.13
CA VAL A 246 2.89 7.07 4.98
C VAL A 246 1.81 6.44 4.08
N VAL A 247 1.55 5.16 4.30
CA VAL A 247 0.56 4.34 3.59
C VAL A 247 -0.32 3.64 4.64
N PRO A 248 -1.35 4.31 5.20
CA PRO A 248 -2.05 3.82 6.38
C PRO A 248 -2.69 2.43 6.26
N THR A 249 -3.06 2.03 5.05
CA THR A 249 -3.71 0.73 4.80
C THR A 249 -2.73 -0.40 4.48
N GLY A 250 -1.43 -0.12 4.35
CA GLY A 250 -0.44 -1.07 3.85
C GLY A 250 -0.54 -1.35 2.34
N ASP A 251 -1.46 -0.70 1.61
CA ASP A 251 -1.57 -0.80 0.15
C ASP A 251 -1.39 0.58 -0.50
N PRO A 252 -0.28 0.84 -1.23
CA PRO A 252 -0.02 2.15 -1.85
C PRO A 252 -1.02 2.50 -2.96
N ARG A 253 -1.88 1.55 -3.36
CA ARG A 253 -2.95 1.73 -4.33
C ARG A 253 -4.25 2.27 -3.73
N ALA A 254 -4.36 2.34 -2.41
CA ALA A 254 -5.64 2.55 -1.72
C ALA A 254 -6.24 3.95 -1.92
N THR A 255 -5.41 4.99 -1.89
CA THR A 255 -5.85 6.40 -1.98
C THR A 255 -5.19 7.11 -3.15
N ALA A 256 -5.80 8.18 -3.64
CA ALA A 256 -5.19 9.04 -4.65
C ALA A 256 -3.86 9.63 -4.15
N GLU A 257 -3.82 10.06 -2.90
CA GLU A 257 -2.61 10.60 -2.26
C GLU A 257 -1.44 9.61 -2.29
N SER A 258 -1.64 8.39 -1.77
CA SER A 258 -0.57 7.38 -1.76
C SER A 258 -0.15 6.96 -3.17
N VAL A 259 -1.07 6.91 -4.14
CA VAL A 259 -0.75 6.62 -5.55
C VAL A 259 0.12 7.72 -6.15
N GLN A 260 -0.30 8.98 -6.03
CA GLN A 260 0.42 10.11 -6.60
C GLN A 260 1.77 10.32 -5.93
N GLU A 261 1.86 10.14 -4.62
CA GLU A 261 3.13 10.20 -3.89
C GLU A 261 4.09 9.08 -4.30
N THR A 262 3.59 7.83 -4.43
CA THR A 262 4.42 6.71 -4.92
C THR A 262 4.93 6.98 -6.34
N ALA A 263 4.07 7.50 -7.22
CA ALA A 263 4.44 7.86 -8.58
C ALA A 263 5.48 8.99 -8.62
N ALA A 264 5.34 10.01 -7.76
CA ALA A 264 6.28 11.10 -7.64
C ALA A 264 7.64 10.65 -7.09
N ASN A 265 7.64 9.69 -6.15
CA ASN A 265 8.84 9.12 -5.57
C ASN A 265 9.60 8.23 -6.57
N ALA A 266 8.90 7.58 -7.49
CA ALA A 266 9.44 6.63 -8.47
C ALA A 266 10.45 5.64 -7.85
N PRO A 267 10.05 4.88 -6.80
CA PRO A 267 10.98 4.09 -6.01
C PRO A 267 11.59 2.94 -6.81
N GLU A 268 12.91 2.80 -6.72
CA GLU A 268 13.62 1.61 -7.20
C GLU A 268 13.66 0.51 -6.13
N VAL A 269 13.76 0.92 -4.86
CA VAL A 269 13.79 0.04 -3.69
C VAL A 269 12.80 0.54 -2.65
N VAL A 270 11.95 -0.35 -2.15
CA VAL A 270 11.02 -0.06 -1.07
C VAL A 270 11.28 -0.96 0.13
N LEU A 271 11.39 -0.37 1.32
CA LEU A 271 11.39 -1.11 2.58
C LEU A 271 10.09 -0.79 3.32
N ALA A 272 9.19 -1.76 3.46
CA ALA A 272 7.94 -1.55 4.17
C ALA A 272 8.04 -2.02 5.64
N LEU A 273 7.44 -1.25 6.54
CA LEU A 273 7.44 -1.51 7.98
C LEU A 273 6.14 -2.22 8.39
N GLY A 274 6.24 -3.45 8.87
CA GLY A 274 5.11 -4.19 9.41
C GLY A 274 4.39 -5.09 8.43
N THR A 275 3.59 -6.00 8.98
CA THR A 275 2.92 -7.09 8.24
C THR A 275 1.75 -6.61 7.39
N ALA A 276 1.23 -5.40 7.63
CA ALA A 276 0.14 -4.80 6.85
C ALA A 276 0.44 -4.70 5.34
N PHE A 277 1.72 -4.65 4.96
CA PHE A 277 2.16 -4.58 3.57
C PHE A 277 2.19 -5.94 2.84
N GLY A 278 2.00 -7.05 3.56
CA GLY A 278 2.10 -8.41 3.03
C GLY A 278 3.53 -8.90 2.88
N ASP A 279 3.78 -9.80 1.93
CA ASP A 279 5.14 -10.25 1.59
C ASP A 279 5.82 -9.32 0.56
N ALA A 280 7.14 -9.48 0.37
CA ALA A 280 7.92 -8.66 -0.56
C ALA A 280 7.43 -8.74 -2.03
N GLY A 281 6.91 -9.91 -2.45
CA GLY A 281 6.32 -10.07 -3.77
C GLY A 281 5.03 -9.27 -3.90
N THR A 282 4.16 -9.37 -2.89
CA THR A 282 2.91 -8.60 -2.77
C THR A 282 3.18 -7.09 -2.78
N LEU A 283 4.12 -6.62 -1.97
CA LEU A 283 4.55 -5.22 -1.95
C LEU A 283 5.07 -4.78 -3.31
N GLY A 284 5.98 -5.55 -3.91
CA GLY A 284 6.67 -5.18 -5.15
C GLY A 284 5.73 -4.89 -6.31
N TRP A 285 4.73 -5.74 -6.55
CA TRP A 285 3.78 -5.49 -7.63
C TRP A 285 2.78 -4.37 -7.29
N ARG A 286 2.38 -4.20 -6.02
CA ARG A 286 1.50 -3.09 -5.61
C ARG A 286 2.17 -1.74 -5.77
N VAL A 287 3.44 -1.64 -5.38
CA VAL A 287 4.29 -0.46 -5.62
C VAL A 287 4.44 -0.20 -7.11
N ALA A 288 4.71 -1.24 -7.93
CA ALA A 288 4.82 -1.08 -9.38
C ALA A 288 3.53 -0.54 -10.01
N THR A 289 2.36 -0.98 -9.55
CA THR A 289 1.06 -0.43 -9.96
C THR A 289 0.87 1.01 -9.47
N ALA A 290 1.14 1.31 -8.21
CA ALA A 290 1.02 2.67 -7.65
C ALA A 290 1.95 3.67 -8.33
N ALA A 291 3.17 3.26 -8.65
CA ALA A 291 4.17 4.08 -9.35
C ALA A 291 3.74 4.49 -10.77
N THR A 292 2.73 3.85 -11.36
CA THR A 292 2.15 4.31 -12.64
C THR A 292 1.40 5.64 -12.52
N GLY A 293 0.98 6.03 -11.31
CA GLY A 293 0.16 7.22 -11.05
C GLY A 293 -1.23 7.18 -11.69
N THR A 294 -1.61 6.06 -12.31
CA THR A 294 -2.88 5.94 -13.05
C THR A 294 -4.00 5.61 -12.09
N GLU A 295 -4.97 6.51 -11.95
CA GLU A 295 -6.11 6.32 -11.04
C GLU A 295 -7.34 5.74 -11.74
N LEU A 296 -8.16 5.05 -10.96
CA LEU A 296 -9.53 4.71 -11.33
C LEU A 296 -10.44 5.93 -11.21
N PRO A 297 -11.57 5.96 -11.93
CA PRO A 297 -12.68 6.84 -11.62
C PRO A 297 -13.01 6.83 -10.13
N GLY A 298 -13.09 8.02 -9.52
CA GLY A 298 -13.29 8.16 -8.07
C GLY A 298 -12.02 8.04 -7.22
N GLY A 299 -10.84 8.04 -7.82
CA GLY A 299 -9.54 8.19 -7.15
C GLY A 299 -8.90 6.88 -6.71
N GLY A 300 -7.58 6.90 -6.52
CA GLY A 300 -6.78 5.72 -6.15
C GLY A 300 -6.86 4.60 -7.18
N GLN A 301 -6.48 3.38 -6.81
CA GLN A 301 -6.35 2.24 -7.73
C GLN A 301 -7.08 0.97 -7.27
N LEU A 302 -7.72 1.01 -6.10
CA LEU A 302 -8.64 -0.04 -5.66
C LEU A 302 -10.06 0.26 -6.16
N ALA A 303 -10.73 -0.75 -6.73
CA ALA A 303 -12.09 -0.61 -7.21
C ALA A 303 -13.11 -0.62 -6.06
N LEU A 304 -12.86 -1.44 -5.03
CA LEU A 304 -13.62 -1.51 -3.77
C LEU A 304 -12.64 -1.83 -2.62
N PRO A 305 -12.87 -1.38 -1.38
CA PRO A 305 -14.00 -0.56 -0.87
C PRO A 305 -13.95 0.92 -1.28
N GLY A 306 -14.93 1.70 -0.79
CA GLY A 306 -14.90 3.16 -0.83
C GLY A 306 -15.56 3.78 -2.07
N LYS A 307 -16.05 2.95 -3.00
CA LYS A 307 -16.76 3.37 -4.20
C LYS A 307 -18.12 2.67 -4.30
N THR A 308 -19.11 3.36 -4.85
CA THR A 308 -20.38 2.77 -5.30
C THR A 308 -20.55 3.05 -6.78
N TYR A 309 -20.70 2.00 -7.58
CA TYR A 309 -20.84 2.12 -9.03
C TYR A 309 -22.32 2.16 -9.41
N ILE A 310 -22.70 3.14 -10.23
CA ILE A 310 -24.07 3.25 -10.78
C ILE A 310 -23.98 3.12 -12.30
N ALA A 311 -24.38 1.96 -12.81
CA ALA A 311 -24.21 1.56 -14.19
C ALA A 311 -25.49 1.68 -15.01
N LEU A 312 -25.35 2.13 -16.26
CA LEU A 312 -26.34 1.88 -17.31
C LEU A 312 -25.96 0.59 -18.06
N TYR A 313 -26.93 -0.31 -18.25
CA TYR A 313 -26.73 -1.61 -18.87
C TYR A 313 -27.18 -1.63 -20.34
N GLY A 314 -26.41 -2.30 -21.21
CA GLY A 314 -26.92 -2.78 -22.48
C GLY A 314 -25.93 -2.90 -23.62
N HIS A 315 -26.44 -3.06 -24.84
CA HIS A 315 -25.62 -3.15 -26.06
C HIS A 315 -25.71 -1.88 -26.92
N PRO A 316 -24.58 -1.21 -27.24
CA PRO A 316 -24.57 -0.05 -28.12
C PRO A 316 -25.24 -0.34 -29.46
N GLY A 317 -26.14 0.55 -29.89
CA GLY A 317 -26.86 0.40 -31.16
C GLY A 317 -28.05 -0.57 -31.15
N SER A 318 -28.43 -1.17 -30.01
CA SER A 318 -29.64 -1.99 -29.89
C SER A 318 -30.46 -1.63 -28.66
N SER A 319 -31.52 -0.83 -28.84
CA SER A 319 -32.45 -0.46 -27.75
C SER A 319 -33.23 -1.66 -27.18
N ALA A 320 -33.23 -2.81 -27.86
CA ALA A 320 -33.84 -4.03 -27.37
C ALA A 320 -32.97 -4.77 -26.32
N LEU A 321 -31.72 -4.34 -26.14
CA LEU A 321 -30.74 -4.97 -25.25
C LEU A 321 -30.31 -4.01 -24.15
N GLY A 322 -31.18 -3.09 -23.73
CA GLY A 322 -30.93 -2.13 -22.65
C GLY A 322 -30.65 -0.70 -23.13
N VAL A 323 -30.58 0.21 -22.15
CA VAL A 323 -30.59 1.66 -22.36
C VAL A 323 -29.34 2.21 -23.06
N LEU A 324 -28.23 1.46 -23.10
CA LEU A 324 -27.04 1.85 -23.87
C LEU A 324 -27.29 1.88 -25.38
N GLY A 325 -28.32 1.18 -25.88
CA GLY A 325 -28.64 1.12 -27.30
C GLY A 325 -29.54 2.25 -27.82
N GLU A 326 -30.03 3.13 -26.95
CA GLU A 326 -31.05 4.13 -27.29
C GLU A 326 -30.48 5.46 -27.80
N GLN A 327 -29.18 5.71 -27.61
CA GLN A 327 -28.52 6.97 -27.93
C GLN A 327 -27.07 6.76 -28.42
N ASP A 328 -26.46 7.81 -28.96
CA ASP A 328 -25.03 7.81 -29.31
C ASP A 328 -24.12 7.80 -28.06
N ALA A 329 -22.81 7.69 -28.27
CA ALA A 329 -21.84 7.56 -27.18
C ALA A 329 -21.84 8.77 -26.24
N ALA A 330 -21.93 10.00 -26.78
CA ALA A 330 -21.90 11.23 -25.98
C ALA A 330 -23.15 11.38 -25.11
N ALA A 331 -24.33 11.12 -25.68
CA ALA A 331 -25.58 11.11 -24.93
C ALA A 331 -25.63 9.96 -23.92
N THR A 332 -25.02 8.81 -24.23
CA THR A 332 -24.88 7.67 -23.29
C THR A 332 -24.05 8.05 -22.06
N THR A 333 -22.85 8.62 -22.24
CA THR A 333 -22.00 9.00 -21.10
C THR A 333 -22.64 10.12 -20.28
N GLU A 334 -23.30 11.09 -20.91
CA GLU A 334 -24.02 12.15 -20.16
C GLU A 334 -25.21 11.58 -19.38
N ARG A 335 -25.96 10.64 -19.97
CA ARG A 335 -27.05 9.94 -19.27
C ARG A 335 -26.52 9.16 -18.07
N ALA A 336 -25.42 8.44 -18.19
CA ALA A 336 -24.82 7.69 -17.08
C ALA A 336 -24.42 8.62 -15.93
N ARG A 337 -23.78 9.75 -16.25
CA ARG A 337 -23.42 10.78 -15.27
C ARG A 337 -24.65 11.34 -14.55
N ALA A 338 -25.68 11.72 -15.30
CA ALA A 338 -26.93 12.24 -14.74
C ALA A 338 -27.67 11.19 -13.88
N HIS A 339 -27.60 9.91 -14.27
CA HIS A 339 -28.25 8.82 -13.55
C HIS A 339 -27.58 8.52 -12.21
N ALA A 340 -26.26 8.66 -12.13
CA ALA A 340 -25.50 8.48 -10.90
C ALA A 340 -25.63 9.64 -9.90
N GLU A 341 -25.97 10.85 -10.37
CA GLU A 341 -26.00 12.08 -9.55
C GLU A 341 -26.82 11.95 -8.24
N PRO A 342 -28.05 11.41 -8.25
CA PRO A 342 -28.87 11.33 -7.03
C PRO A 342 -28.21 10.49 -5.92
N PHE A 343 -27.41 9.48 -6.30
CA PHE A 343 -26.76 8.58 -5.34
C PHE A 343 -25.70 9.25 -4.49
N ARG A 344 -25.11 10.37 -4.93
CA ARG A 344 -24.05 11.07 -4.19
C ARG A 344 -24.52 11.57 -2.82
N ALA A 345 -25.81 11.85 -2.66
CA ALA A 345 -26.40 12.26 -1.39
C ALA A 345 -26.91 11.07 -0.54
N LEU A 346 -26.79 9.84 -1.05
CA LEU A 346 -27.37 8.63 -0.47
C LEU A 346 -26.32 7.63 0.06
N THR A 347 -25.04 7.93 -0.12
CA THR A 347 -23.92 7.11 0.37
C THR A 347 -22.72 7.98 0.73
N ASP A 348 -21.94 7.52 1.71
CA ASP A 348 -20.67 8.15 2.10
C ASP A 348 -19.49 7.71 1.21
N THR A 349 -19.74 6.73 0.33
CA THR A 349 -18.73 6.25 -0.64
C THR A 349 -18.70 7.11 -1.89
N GLN A 350 -17.56 7.11 -2.58
CA GLN A 350 -17.42 7.83 -3.84
C GLN A 350 -18.31 7.19 -4.92
N VAL A 351 -19.34 7.91 -5.37
CA VAL A 351 -20.20 7.45 -6.46
C VAL A 351 -19.47 7.59 -7.79
N VAL A 352 -19.42 6.48 -8.54
CA VAL A 352 -18.79 6.38 -9.86
C VAL A 352 -19.85 6.03 -10.90
N PRO A 353 -20.12 6.92 -11.88
CA PRO A 353 -20.94 6.56 -13.03
C PRO A 353 -20.26 5.44 -13.83
N ALA A 354 -21.03 4.48 -14.31
CA ALA A 354 -20.51 3.34 -15.04
C ALA A 354 -21.37 2.96 -16.25
N LEU A 355 -20.77 2.19 -17.15
CA LEU A 355 -21.44 1.53 -18.27
C LEU A 355 -21.20 0.03 -18.17
N GLU A 356 -22.25 -0.76 -18.24
CA GLU A 356 -22.17 -2.21 -18.36
C GLU A 356 -22.56 -2.61 -19.78
N ILE A 357 -21.54 -2.87 -20.59
CA ILE A 357 -21.66 -3.04 -22.03
C ILE A 357 -21.71 -4.54 -22.35
N ILE A 358 -22.81 -5.01 -22.94
CA ILE A 358 -22.91 -6.38 -23.46
C ILE A 358 -21.97 -6.50 -24.65
N ALA A 359 -20.79 -7.06 -24.42
CA ALA A 359 -19.75 -7.21 -25.44
C ALA A 359 -20.03 -8.41 -26.34
N THR A 360 -20.59 -9.48 -25.78
CA THR A 360 -21.05 -10.65 -26.54
C THR A 360 -22.52 -10.92 -26.23
N VAL A 361 -23.36 -10.97 -27.26
CA VAL A 361 -24.82 -11.08 -27.13
C VAL A 361 -25.27 -12.50 -27.43
N ALA A 362 -26.09 -13.09 -26.58
CA ALA A 362 -26.72 -14.39 -26.82
C ALA A 362 -27.52 -14.38 -28.14
N SER A 363 -27.15 -15.25 -29.07
CA SER A 363 -27.71 -15.27 -30.42
C SER A 363 -28.75 -16.38 -30.61
N ALA A 364 -29.87 -16.07 -31.26
CA ALA A 364 -30.89 -17.06 -31.60
C ALA A 364 -30.38 -18.15 -32.58
N GLY A 365 -29.31 -17.86 -33.33
CA GLY A 365 -28.69 -18.77 -34.29
C GLY A 365 -27.22 -19.05 -33.97
N PRO A 366 -26.65 -20.10 -34.56
CA PRO A 366 -25.28 -20.55 -34.27
C PRO A 366 -24.18 -19.54 -34.59
N GLY A 367 -24.44 -18.54 -35.44
CA GLY A 367 -23.38 -17.67 -35.96
C GLY A 367 -22.38 -18.45 -36.83
N ASP A 368 -21.27 -17.81 -37.18
CA ASP A 368 -20.25 -18.38 -38.06
C ASP A 368 -19.36 -19.42 -37.36
N ASP A 369 -19.18 -19.31 -36.04
CA ASP A 369 -18.35 -20.20 -35.23
C ASP A 369 -19.17 -21.27 -34.46
N GLY A 370 -20.49 -21.25 -34.61
CA GLY A 370 -21.39 -22.26 -34.03
C GLY A 370 -21.67 -22.08 -32.54
N ASN A 371 -21.20 -21.00 -31.92
CA ASN A 371 -21.24 -20.83 -30.48
C ASN A 371 -22.54 -20.21 -29.95
N TYR A 372 -23.45 -19.70 -30.79
CA TYR A 372 -24.69 -19.02 -30.36
C TYR A 372 -24.46 -17.75 -29.51
N SER A 373 -23.37 -17.05 -29.77
CA SER A 373 -23.01 -15.75 -29.23
C SER A 373 -22.59 -14.84 -30.41
N ALA A 374 -23.05 -13.60 -30.41
CA ALA A 374 -22.68 -12.60 -31.40
C ALA A 374 -21.74 -11.60 -30.73
N GLU A 375 -20.47 -11.62 -31.11
CA GLU A 375 -19.44 -10.79 -30.49
C GLU A 375 -19.30 -9.44 -31.19
N ALA A 376 -19.40 -8.34 -30.44
CA ALA A 376 -18.93 -7.04 -30.90
C ALA A 376 -17.40 -7.05 -31.03
N THR A 377 -16.87 -6.39 -32.05
CA THR A 377 -15.41 -6.24 -32.17
C THR A 377 -14.89 -5.17 -31.22
N VAL A 378 -13.59 -5.24 -30.88
CA VAL A 378 -12.93 -4.21 -30.06
C VAL A 378 -13.10 -2.83 -30.69
N GLU A 379 -13.00 -2.72 -32.01
CA GLU A 379 -13.15 -1.45 -32.75
C GLU A 379 -14.55 -0.87 -32.64
N GLN A 380 -15.58 -1.71 -32.50
CA GLN A 380 -16.95 -1.25 -32.31
C GLN A 380 -17.18 -0.69 -30.91
N LEU A 381 -16.56 -1.31 -29.89
CA LEU A 381 -16.72 -0.92 -28.49
C LEU A 381 -15.81 0.26 -28.10
N ARG A 382 -14.62 0.33 -28.69
CA ARG A 382 -13.55 1.26 -28.30
C ARG A 382 -13.98 2.73 -28.19
N PRO A 383 -14.77 3.31 -29.14
CA PRO A 383 -15.17 4.71 -29.03
C PRO A 383 -15.98 5.03 -27.77
N LEU A 384 -16.87 4.13 -27.35
CA LEU A 384 -17.65 4.33 -26.12
C LEU A 384 -16.78 4.12 -24.88
N VAL A 385 -15.87 3.14 -24.90
CA VAL A 385 -14.95 2.85 -23.81
C VAL A 385 -13.99 4.02 -23.55
N ASP A 386 -13.38 4.56 -24.62
CA ASP A 386 -12.47 5.71 -24.52
C ASP A 386 -13.22 6.96 -24.02
N LEU A 387 -14.43 7.22 -24.52
CA LEU A 387 -15.22 8.36 -24.05
C LEU A 387 -15.64 8.20 -22.58
N ALA A 388 -16.02 6.99 -22.15
CA ALA A 388 -16.32 6.71 -20.75
C ALA A 388 -15.10 6.97 -19.86
N HIS A 389 -13.90 6.57 -20.30
CA HIS A 389 -12.64 6.87 -19.61
C HIS A 389 -12.40 8.39 -19.49
N GLU A 390 -12.49 9.13 -20.60
CA GLU A 390 -12.32 10.59 -20.63
C GLU A 390 -13.31 11.33 -19.70
N GLN A 391 -14.51 10.77 -19.52
CA GLN A 391 -15.56 11.32 -18.66
C GLN A 391 -15.50 10.82 -17.21
N GLY A 392 -14.44 10.11 -16.82
CA GLY A 392 -14.26 9.60 -15.46
C GLY A 392 -15.32 8.57 -15.08
N GLN A 393 -15.67 7.67 -16.01
CA GLN A 393 -16.65 6.60 -15.82
C GLN A 393 -15.97 5.23 -15.85
N TYR A 394 -16.56 4.27 -15.13
CA TYR A 394 -16.12 2.89 -15.18
C TYR A 394 -16.83 2.11 -16.28
N VAL A 395 -16.18 1.12 -16.87
CA VAL A 395 -16.81 0.23 -17.87
C VAL A 395 -16.70 -1.20 -17.40
N VAL A 396 -17.74 -1.98 -17.58
CA VAL A 396 -17.73 -3.44 -17.41
C VAL A 396 -18.16 -4.08 -18.72
N LEU A 397 -17.37 -5.03 -19.22
CA LEU A 397 -17.71 -5.81 -20.41
C LEU A 397 -18.47 -7.07 -20.01
N ASP A 398 -19.74 -7.16 -20.37
CA ASP A 398 -20.60 -8.30 -20.10
C ASP A 398 -20.50 -9.35 -21.22
N LEU A 399 -20.29 -10.60 -20.80
CA LEU A 399 -20.15 -11.75 -21.67
C LEU A 399 -21.35 -12.69 -21.55
N GLN A 400 -22.11 -12.83 -22.63
CA GLN A 400 -23.12 -13.88 -22.81
C GLN A 400 -22.54 -15.02 -23.67
N PRO A 401 -22.10 -16.14 -23.08
CA PRO A 401 -21.11 -17.02 -23.72
C PRO A 401 -21.67 -18.00 -24.74
N GLY A 402 -22.98 -18.22 -24.79
CA GLY A 402 -23.53 -19.28 -25.63
C GLY A 402 -22.87 -20.63 -25.29
N ARG A 403 -22.31 -21.31 -26.28
CA ARG A 403 -21.66 -22.63 -26.17
C ARG A 403 -20.15 -22.57 -25.96
N THR A 404 -19.53 -21.39 -25.93
CA THR A 404 -18.11 -21.24 -25.60
C THR A 404 -17.91 -21.05 -24.10
N ASP A 405 -16.69 -21.20 -23.62
CA ASP A 405 -16.29 -20.84 -22.26
C ASP A 405 -15.99 -19.34 -22.13
N PHE A 406 -16.09 -18.81 -20.91
CA PHE A 406 -15.86 -17.40 -20.61
C PHE A 406 -14.43 -16.96 -20.87
N LEU A 407 -13.43 -17.79 -20.55
CA LEU A 407 -12.02 -17.42 -20.72
C LEU A 407 -11.69 -17.18 -22.20
N THR A 408 -12.23 -18.02 -23.09
CA THR A 408 -12.10 -17.87 -24.54
C THR A 408 -12.67 -16.54 -25.03
N GLN A 409 -13.83 -16.10 -24.52
CA GLN A 409 -14.40 -14.81 -24.88
C GLN A 409 -13.68 -13.63 -24.23
N ALA A 410 -13.32 -13.72 -22.95
CA ALA A 410 -12.62 -12.66 -22.24
C ALA A 410 -11.31 -12.28 -22.93
N LYS A 411 -10.57 -13.28 -23.43
CA LYS A 411 -9.33 -13.06 -24.21
C LYS A 411 -9.54 -12.30 -25.52
N ARG A 412 -10.75 -12.31 -26.11
CA ARG A 412 -11.05 -11.48 -27.30
C ARG A 412 -11.02 -9.98 -26.98
N TYR A 413 -11.27 -9.62 -25.72
CA TYR A 413 -11.30 -8.24 -25.25
C TYR A 413 -10.07 -7.86 -24.42
N GLU A 414 -8.98 -8.63 -24.50
CA GLU A 414 -7.74 -8.36 -23.75
C GLU A 414 -7.24 -6.92 -23.95
N GLU A 415 -7.35 -6.38 -25.17
CA GLU A 415 -6.97 -4.99 -25.47
C GLU A 415 -7.76 -3.97 -24.62
N LEU A 416 -9.07 -4.16 -24.48
CA LEU A 416 -9.91 -3.27 -23.67
C LEU A 416 -9.69 -3.50 -22.18
N LEU A 417 -9.49 -4.75 -21.75
CA LEU A 417 -9.24 -5.11 -20.34
C LEU A 417 -7.89 -4.58 -19.83
N LYS A 418 -6.96 -4.24 -20.73
CA LYS A 418 -5.73 -3.50 -20.40
C LYS A 418 -5.96 -2.01 -20.11
N LEU A 419 -7.13 -1.44 -20.43
CA LEU A 419 -7.45 -0.06 -20.06
C LEU A 419 -7.78 0.02 -18.57
N PRO A 420 -7.32 1.06 -17.83
CA PRO A 420 -7.40 1.11 -16.36
C PRO A 420 -8.82 0.92 -15.78
N ASN A 421 -9.83 1.53 -16.38
CA ASN A 421 -11.21 1.61 -15.89
C ASN A 421 -12.17 0.57 -16.53
N VAL A 422 -11.63 -0.51 -17.11
CA VAL A 422 -12.44 -1.57 -17.74
C VAL A 422 -12.36 -2.86 -16.92
N GLY A 423 -13.49 -3.29 -16.36
CA GLY A 423 -13.72 -4.59 -15.72
C GLY A 423 -14.48 -5.58 -16.62
N LEU A 424 -14.87 -6.71 -16.05
CA LEU A 424 -15.51 -7.82 -16.77
C LEU A 424 -16.75 -8.32 -16.02
N ALA A 425 -17.81 -8.69 -16.73
CA ALA A 425 -18.97 -9.39 -16.19
C ALA A 425 -19.14 -10.74 -16.88
N LEU A 426 -19.40 -11.77 -16.09
CA LEU A 426 -19.74 -13.11 -16.58
C LEU A 426 -21.23 -13.29 -16.39
N ASP A 427 -21.94 -13.64 -17.48
CA ASP A 427 -23.37 -13.93 -17.45
C ASP A 427 -23.67 -15.42 -17.71
N PRO A 428 -23.72 -16.25 -16.65
CA PRO A 428 -23.97 -17.68 -16.78
C PRO A 428 -25.36 -18.02 -17.29
N GLU A 429 -26.33 -17.11 -17.27
CA GLU A 429 -27.69 -17.40 -17.71
C GLU A 429 -27.72 -17.81 -19.19
N TRP A 430 -26.79 -17.27 -19.97
CA TRP A 430 -26.63 -17.53 -21.41
C TRP A 430 -25.67 -18.67 -21.74
N ARG A 431 -25.20 -19.44 -20.76
CA ARG A 431 -24.41 -20.65 -21.03
C ARG A 431 -25.30 -21.76 -21.59
N LEU A 432 -24.91 -22.28 -22.76
CA LEU A 432 -25.53 -23.40 -23.45
C LEU A 432 -24.65 -24.65 -23.43
N LYS A 433 -25.28 -25.80 -23.24
CA LYS A 433 -24.71 -27.12 -23.57
C LYS A 433 -24.77 -27.37 -25.09
N PRO A 434 -24.03 -28.36 -25.63
CA PRO A 434 -23.89 -28.56 -27.07
C PRO A 434 -25.19 -28.70 -27.88
N ASP A 435 -26.29 -29.16 -27.27
CA ASP A 435 -27.60 -29.38 -27.90
C ASP A 435 -28.66 -28.34 -27.48
N GLN A 436 -28.29 -27.38 -26.64
CA GLN A 436 -29.21 -26.38 -26.11
C GLN A 436 -29.29 -25.14 -27.01
N VAL A 437 -30.38 -24.39 -26.86
CA VAL A 437 -30.61 -23.07 -27.44
C VAL A 437 -31.17 -22.13 -26.36
N HIS A 438 -30.98 -20.83 -26.53
CA HIS A 438 -31.42 -19.82 -25.56
C HIS A 438 -32.94 -19.81 -25.32
N LEU A 439 -33.37 -19.20 -24.22
CA LEU A 439 -34.77 -19.01 -23.81
C LEU A 439 -35.56 -20.32 -23.56
N ARG A 440 -34.88 -21.46 -23.39
CA ARG A 440 -35.48 -22.75 -23.03
C ARG A 440 -35.07 -23.24 -21.64
N GLN A 441 -33.94 -22.75 -21.15
CA GLN A 441 -33.39 -23.00 -19.83
C GLN A 441 -32.55 -21.79 -19.43
N ILE A 442 -32.30 -21.66 -18.13
CA ILE A 442 -31.23 -20.78 -17.62
C ILE A 442 -29.96 -21.60 -17.54
N GLY A 443 -28.89 -21.04 -18.09
CA GLY A 443 -27.55 -21.61 -18.10
C GLY A 443 -26.93 -21.77 -16.72
N GLN A 444 -25.78 -22.41 -16.72
CA GLN A 444 -25.01 -22.73 -15.53
C GLN A 444 -23.54 -22.87 -15.90
N VAL A 445 -22.67 -22.38 -15.04
CA VAL A 445 -21.21 -22.53 -15.11
C VAL A 445 -20.68 -23.07 -13.79
N ASP A 446 -19.58 -23.84 -13.85
CA ASP A 446 -18.90 -24.33 -12.65
C ASP A 446 -17.87 -23.30 -12.16
N VAL A 447 -17.64 -23.25 -10.84
CA VAL A 447 -16.64 -22.36 -10.21
C VAL A 447 -15.26 -22.49 -10.83
N ALA A 448 -14.86 -23.71 -11.23
CA ALA A 448 -13.57 -23.95 -11.87
C ALA A 448 -13.38 -23.15 -13.19
N GLU A 449 -14.44 -22.86 -13.93
CA GLU A 449 -14.35 -22.00 -15.12
C GLU A 449 -14.30 -20.52 -14.73
N VAL A 450 -15.02 -20.11 -13.69
CA VAL A 450 -14.92 -18.75 -13.11
C VAL A 450 -13.48 -18.49 -12.64
N ASP A 451 -12.88 -19.44 -11.92
CA ASP A 451 -11.52 -19.31 -11.38
C ASP A 451 -10.44 -19.28 -12.47
N GLN A 452 -10.70 -19.88 -13.63
CA GLN A 452 -9.85 -19.72 -14.81
C GLN A 452 -9.83 -18.27 -15.31
N VAL A 453 -10.99 -17.59 -15.28
CA VAL A 453 -11.09 -16.16 -15.60
C VAL A 453 -10.45 -15.32 -14.51
N VAL A 454 -10.70 -15.61 -13.23
CA VAL A 454 -10.07 -14.93 -12.08
C VAL A 454 -8.55 -14.97 -12.21
N THR A 455 -7.98 -16.17 -12.42
CA THR A 455 -6.53 -16.35 -12.56
C THR A 455 -5.99 -15.55 -13.73
N TRP A 456 -6.59 -15.68 -14.91
CA TRP A 456 -6.12 -15.01 -16.12
C TRP A 456 -6.23 -13.48 -16.03
N LEU A 457 -7.36 -12.95 -15.54
CA LEU A 457 -7.58 -11.51 -15.43
C LEU A 457 -6.66 -10.90 -14.37
N ALA A 458 -6.46 -11.58 -13.24
CA ALA A 458 -5.53 -11.15 -12.20
C ALA A 458 -4.07 -11.14 -12.71
N ASP A 459 -3.66 -12.17 -13.46
CA ASP A 459 -2.33 -12.22 -14.08
C ASP A 459 -2.17 -11.10 -15.13
N LEU A 460 -3.22 -10.79 -15.89
CA LEU A 460 -3.24 -9.66 -16.84
C LEU A 460 -3.04 -8.33 -16.11
N VAL A 461 -3.74 -8.11 -15.00
CA VAL A 461 -3.60 -6.91 -14.15
C VAL A 461 -2.19 -6.77 -13.63
N ARG A 462 -1.63 -7.83 -13.05
CA ARG A 462 -0.28 -7.84 -12.49
C ARG A 462 0.78 -7.62 -13.56
N ALA A 463 0.67 -8.29 -14.71
CA ALA A 463 1.66 -8.19 -15.79
C ALA A 463 1.70 -6.81 -16.47
N ASN A 464 0.65 -6.01 -16.34
CA ASN A 464 0.53 -4.69 -16.96
C ASN A 464 0.47 -3.56 -15.93
N SER A 465 0.78 -3.83 -14.65
CA SER A 465 0.73 -2.86 -13.55
C SER A 465 -0.59 -2.07 -13.50
N LEU A 466 -1.72 -2.75 -13.71
CA LEU A 466 -3.03 -2.10 -13.82
C LEU A 466 -3.67 -1.89 -12.44
N PRO A 467 -4.57 -0.90 -12.32
CA PRO A 467 -5.46 -0.81 -11.17
C PRO A 467 -6.36 -2.04 -11.04
N GLN A 468 -6.94 -2.22 -9.84
CA GLN A 468 -7.82 -3.35 -9.53
C GLN A 468 -9.04 -3.37 -10.47
N LYS A 469 -9.45 -4.56 -10.91
CA LYS A 469 -10.60 -4.74 -11.80
C LYS A 469 -11.82 -5.22 -11.06
N VAL A 470 -12.99 -4.68 -11.40
CA VAL A 470 -14.26 -5.31 -11.01
C VAL A 470 -14.48 -6.55 -11.88
N LEU A 471 -14.73 -7.70 -11.25
CA LEU A 471 -15.23 -8.90 -11.90
C LEU A 471 -16.64 -9.17 -11.38
N ILE A 472 -17.65 -8.95 -12.22
CA ILE A 472 -19.05 -9.20 -11.89
C ILE A 472 -19.42 -10.64 -12.24
N LEU A 473 -20.11 -11.31 -11.31
CA LEU A 473 -20.75 -12.59 -11.51
C LEU A 473 -22.27 -12.38 -11.46
N HIS A 474 -22.93 -12.38 -12.61
CA HIS A 474 -24.39 -12.27 -12.65
C HIS A 474 -25.03 -13.54 -12.11
N GLN A 475 -25.98 -13.36 -11.20
CA GLN A 475 -26.66 -14.47 -10.56
C GLN A 475 -28.01 -14.09 -9.98
N PHE A 476 -29.06 -14.78 -10.41
CA PHE A 476 -30.40 -14.70 -9.78
C PHE A 476 -30.96 -16.06 -9.36
N GLN A 477 -30.22 -17.14 -9.62
CA GLN A 477 -30.47 -18.48 -9.08
C GLN A 477 -29.16 -19.09 -8.59
N VAL A 478 -29.17 -19.70 -7.39
CA VAL A 478 -27.99 -20.37 -6.81
C VAL A 478 -27.36 -21.37 -7.79
N ARG A 479 -28.18 -22.06 -8.58
CA ARG A 479 -27.71 -23.07 -9.55
C ARG A 479 -26.96 -22.50 -10.76
N MET A 480 -26.98 -21.19 -11.01
CA MET A 480 -26.25 -20.60 -12.14
C MET A 480 -24.74 -20.72 -11.95
N ILE A 481 -24.28 -20.57 -10.70
CA ILE A 481 -22.91 -20.81 -10.26
C ILE A 481 -23.00 -21.62 -8.97
N PRO A 482 -23.14 -22.96 -9.05
CA PRO A 482 -23.20 -23.79 -7.86
C PRO A 482 -21.88 -23.69 -7.11
N GLY A 483 -21.94 -23.40 -5.81
CA GLY A 483 -20.74 -23.19 -5.00
C GLY A 483 -20.10 -21.82 -5.22
N VAL A 484 -20.83 -20.78 -5.64
CA VAL A 484 -20.30 -19.42 -5.80
C VAL A 484 -19.51 -18.90 -4.58
N ASP A 485 -19.82 -19.38 -3.37
CA ASP A 485 -19.07 -19.11 -2.14
C ASP A 485 -17.61 -19.59 -2.17
N GLU A 486 -17.28 -20.53 -3.06
CA GLU A 486 -15.96 -21.14 -3.21
C GLU A 486 -15.10 -20.46 -4.28
N VAL A 487 -15.61 -19.43 -4.97
CA VAL A 487 -14.84 -18.67 -5.98
C VAL A 487 -13.57 -18.09 -5.34
N ASP A 488 -12.45 -18.16 -6.05
CA ASP A 488 -11.16 -17.66 -5.56
C ASP A 488 -11.15 -16.14 -5.37
N GLN A 489 -11.31 -15.70 -4.12
CA GLN A 489 -11.22 -14.30 -3.72
C GLN A 489 -9.82 -13.90 -3.21
N SER A 490 -8.81 -14.76 -3.31
CA SER A 490 -7.44 -14.47 -2.82
C SER A 490 -6.67 -13.48 -3.70
N ARG A 491 -7.13 -13.26 -4.93
CA ARG A 491 -6.50 -12.38 -5.93
C ARG A 491 -6.87 -10.92 -5.72
N SER A 492 -6.04 -10.17 -4.97
CA SER A 492 -6.26 -8.74 -4.70
C SER A 492 -6.15 -7.81 -5.93
N GLU A 493 -5.82 -8.36 -7.10
CA GLU A 493 -5.96 -7.71 -8.40
C GLU A 493 -7.43 -7.49 -8.81
N LEU A 494 -8.35 -8.25 -8.24
CA LEU A 494 -9.77 -8.21 -8.59
C LEU A 494 -10.64 -7.84 -7.38
N ALA A 495 -11.73 -7.14 -7.65
CA ALA A 495 -12.87 -7.01 -6.75
C ALA A 495 -14.01 -7.85 -7.34
N ILE A 496 -14.26 -9.02 -6.75
CA ILE A 496 -15.31 -9.93 -7.19
C ILE A 496 -16.65 -9.47 -6.61
N VAL A 497 -17.62 -9.25 -7.48
CA VAL A 497 -18.97 -8.78 -7.12
C VAL A 497 -19.98 -9.81 -7.58
N VAL A 498 -20.72 -10.43 -6.65
CA VAL A 498 -21.93 -11.18 -7.03
C VAL A 498 -23.07 -10.20 -7.23
N HIS A 499 -23.65 -10.21 -8.43
CA HIS A 499 -24.61 -9.21 -8.85
C HIS A 499 -25.99 -9.86 -9.06
N ALA A 500 -26.94 -9.49 -8.20
CA ALA A 500 -28.31 -9.98 -8.22
C ALA A 500 -29.09 -9.34 -9.37
N ASP A 501 -29.21 -10.08 -10.46
CA ASP A 501 -29.74 -9.64 -11.75
C ASP A 501 -31.13 -10.24 -12.07
N GLY A 502 -31.90 -10.63 -11.05
CA GLY A 502 -33.24 -11.16 -11.21
C GLY A 502 -34.32 -10.07 -11.23
N GLN A 503 -35.22 -10.10 -12.20
CA GLN A 503 -36.33 -9.13 -12.33
C GLN A 503 -37.62 -9.56 -11.62
N GLY A 504 -38.50 -8.61 -11.31
CA GLY A 504 -39.90 -8.88 -10.96
C GLY A 504 -40.46 -8.04 -9.83
N SER A 505 -41.36 -8.63 -9.02
CA SER A 505 -41.92 -7.90 -7.87
C SER A 505 -40.87 -7.72 -6.77
N GLN A 506 -40.95 -6.61 -6.02
CA GLN A 506 -39.99 -6.33 -4.95
C GLN A 506 -39.86 -7.47 -3.91
N PRO A 507 -40.93 -8.13 -3.45
CA PRO A 507 -40.80 -9.30 -2.59
C PRO A 507 -40.01 -10.46 -3.23
N ALA A 508 -40.17 -10.69 -4.53
CA ALA A 508 -39.42 -11.72 -5.24
C ALA A 508 -37.93 -11.36 -5.31
N LYS A 509 -37.59 -10.11 -5.66
CA LYS A 509 -36.20 -9.64 -5.70
C LYS A 509 -35.51 -9.71 -4.34
N GLN A 510 -36.19 -9.28 -3.27
CA GLN A 510 -35.66 -9.40 -1.91
C GLN A 510 -35.48 -10.87 -1.47
N THR A 511 -36.34 -11.77 -1.96
CA THR A 511 -36.17 -13.21 -1.75
C THR A 511 -34.94 -13.73 -2.49
N THR A 512 -34.74 -13.35 -3.75
CA THR A 512 -33.52 -13.68 -4.51
C THR A 512 -32.28 -13.16 -3.80
N TRP A 513 -32.25 -11.88 -3.43
CA TRP A 513 -31.16 -11.23 -2.72
C TRP A 513 -30.75 -11.97 -1.45
N SER A 514 -31.71 -12.21 -0.56
CA SER A 514 -31.46 -12.94 0.70
C SER A 514 -31.05 -14.39 0.47
N THR A 515 -31.60 -15.06 -0.56
CA THR A 515 -31.21 -16.43 -0.91
C THR A 515 -29.77 -16.50 -1.39
N LEU A 516 -29.34 -15.58 -2.26
CA LEU A 516 -27.97 -15.55 -2.75
C LEU A 516 -26.98 -15.30 -1.61
N HIS A 517 -27.26 -14.32 -0.73
CA HIS A 517 -26.43 -14.05 0.45
C HIS A 517 -26.30 -15.27 1.37
N ALA A 518 -27.40 -15.97 1.59
CA ALA A 518 -27.39 -17.19 2.42
C ALA A 518 -26.57 -18.33 1.81
N ASN A 519 -26.33 -18.33 0.49
CA ASN A 519 -25.56 -19.34 -0.22
C ASN A 519 -24.16 -18.87 -0.61
N ALA A 520 -23.78 -17.64 -0.27
CA ALA A 520 -22.47 -17.07 -0.55
C ALA A 520 -21.97 -16.15 0.59
N PRO A 521 -21.99 -16.61 1.86
CA PRO A 521 -21.67 -15.77 3.02
C PRO A 521 -20.23 -15.22 3.03
N SER A 522 -19.30 -15.83 2.29
CA SER A 522 -17.92 -15.36 2.17
C SER A 522 -17.73 -14.27 1.10
N ILE A 523 -18.72 -14.06 0.21
CA ILE A 523 -18.65 -13.03 -0.82
C ILE A 523 -18.75 -11.65 -0.16
N ARG A 524 -17.70 -10.86 -0.34
CA ARG A 524 -17.58 -9.54 0.30
C ARG A 524 -18.40 -8.46 -0.40
N TRP A 525 -18.46 -8.48 -1.73
CA TRP A 525 -19.07 -7.41 -2.53
C TRP A 525 -20.28 -7.91 -3.29
N TRP A 526 -21.32 -7.09 -3.23
CA TRP A 526 -22.62 -7.42 -3.81
C TRP A 526 -23.12 -6.28 -4.69
N GLY A 527 -23.89 -6.64 -5.70
CA GLY A 527 -24.53 -5.66 -6.57
C GLY A 527 -25.96 -6.01 -6.92
N TRP A 528 -26.73 -5.01 -7.33
CA TRP A 528 -28.17 -5.10 -7.54
C TRP A 528 -28.56 -4.51 -8.89
N LYS A 529 -29.29 -5.26 -9.71
CA LYS A 529 -29.86 -4.74 -10.95
C LYS A 529 -31.27 -4.22 -10.73
N ASN A 530 -31.59 -3.04 -11.25
CA ASN A 530 -32.95 -2.55 -11.42
C ASN A 530 -33.36 -2.66 -12.89
N PHE A 531 -34.60 -3.08 -13.14
CA PHE A 531 -35.16 -3.20 -14.49
C PHE A 531 -36.27 -2.15 -14.66
N TYR A 532 -36.17 -1.30 -15.69
CA TYR A 532 -37.12 -0.19 -15.86
C TYR A 532 -38.57 -0.65 -16.08
N ASP A 533 -38.77 -1.70 -16.88
CA ASP A 533 -40.09 -2.14 -17.31
C ASP A 533 -40.54 -3.45 -16.62
N GLU A 534 -39.59 -4.31 -16.24
CA GLU A 534 -39.87 -5.62 -15.66
C GLU A 534 -40.04 -5.61 -14.14
N ASP A 535 -39.48 -4.61 -13.46
CA ASP A 535 -39.71 -4.44 -12.03
C ASP A 535 -41.00 -3.65 -11.76
N SER A 536 -41.86 -4.22 -10.92
CA SER A 536 -43.18 -3.63 -10.65
C SER A 536 -43.47 -3.54 -9.13
N PRO A 537 -43.31 -2.35 -8.52
CA PRO A 537 -42.61 -1.17 -9.06
C PRO A 537 -41.08 -1.36 -9.03
N MET A 538 -40.34 -0.71 -9.92
CA MET A 538 -38.89 -0.52 -9.77
C MET A 538 -38.58 0.33 -8.52
N LEU A 539 -37.47 0.05 -7.84
CA LEU A 539 -37.02 0.87 -6.71
C LEU A 539 -36.52 2.24 -7.16
N THR A 540 -36.78 3.28 -6.35
CA THR A 540 -36.09 4.57 -6.50
C THR A 540 -34.63 4.47 -6.06
N PRO A 541 -33.76 5.46 -6.37
CA PRO A 541 -32.40 5.52 -5.82
C PRO A 541 -32.35 5.39 -4.29
N GLU A 542 -33.23 6.10 -3.57
CA GLU A 542 -33.29 6.06 -2.10
C GLU A 542 -33.66 4.66 -1.59
N GLN A 543 -34.61 3.99 -2.25
CA GLN A 543 -35.01 2.64 -1.88
C GLN A 543 -33.95 1.61 -2.25
N THR A 544 -33.24 1.80 -3.36
CA THR A 544 -32.12 0.92 -3.78
C THR A 544 -31.00 0.96 -2.75
N MET A 545 -30.64 2.15 -2.26
CA MET A 545 -29.63 2.29 -1.20
C MET A 545 -30.10 1.84 0.19
N GLN A 546 -31.39 1.49 0.34
CA GLN A 546 -31.93 0.86 1.56
C GLN A 546 -31.92 -0.67 1.51
N VAL A 547 -31.58 -1.29 0.37
CA VAL A 547 -31.34 -2.73 0.30
C VAL A 547 -30.18 -3.08 1.24
N GLN A 548 -30.30 -4.18 1.99
CA GLN A 548 -29.32 -4.60 3.00
C GLN A 548 -28.78 -6.02 2.73
N PRO A 549 -27.45 -6.22 2.70
CA PRO A 549 -26.42 -5.18 2.78
C PRO A 549 -26.50 -4.19 1.60
N ALA A 550 -25.96 -2.97 1.76
CA ALA A 550 -25.99 -1.98 0.70
C ALA A 550 -25.18 -2.46 -0.52
N PRO A 551 -25.72 -2.41 -1.75
CA PRO A 551 -25.00 -2.84 -2.93
C PRO A 551 -23.85 -1.88 -3.27
N ALA A 552 -22.69 -2.42 -3.58
CA ALA A 552 -21.52 -1.67 -4.05
C ALA A 552 -21.58 -1.38 -5.56
N PHE A 553 -22.39 -2.13 -6.30
CA PHE A 553 -22.61 -1.96 -7.73
C PHE A 553 -24.11 -2.02 -8.02
N VAL A 554 -24.68 -0.97 -8.61
CA VAL A 554 -26.09 -0.92 -9.01
C VAL A 554 -26.15 -0.72 -10.51
N SER A 555 -26.85 -1.58 -11.24
CA SER A 555 -27.08 -1.41 -12.67
C SER A 555 -28.54 -1.17 -12.99
N TYR A 556 -28.80 -0.50 -14.12
CA TYR A 556 -30.12 -0.19 -14.63
C TYR A 556 -30.25 -0.70 -16.07
N GLN A 557 -31.22 -1.59 -16.28
CA GLN A 557 -31.49 -2.24 -17.57
C GLN A 557 -32.85 -1.84 -18.11
#